data_AF-A0A377NBZ1-F1
#
_entry.id   AF-A0A377NBZ1-F1
#
_cell.length_a   1.000
_cell.length_b   1.000
_cell.length_c   1.000
_cell.angle_alpha   90.00
_cell.angle_beta   90.00
_cell.angle_gamma   90.00
#
_symmetry.space_group_name_H-M   'P 1'
#
loop_
_entity.id
_entity.type
_entity.pdbx_description
1 polymer ?
#
loop_
_entity_poly.entity_id
_entity_poly.type
_entity_poly.pdbx_seq_one_letter_code
_entity_poly.pdbx_strand_id
1 'polypeptide(L)'
;MDAITGWFRECGDFCHTPEQPPVTSPRPVVQNADIRQSGFVYCVNGMVNTFNPQKASSGLIIDTLAAQLYDRLLDVDPYTYRLIPELAQSWEVLDDGATYRFHLRKDVPFQTTAWFTPTRKMNADDVVFSTQRIIDPQNHYHSVNGDDYPYFDSLQFAHAVKSVKKLDDYTVEFRLNKPDASFLWHLATHYAPILSAEYADDLQKKGNEEQIDRQPIGTGPFQLSEYRTGQYVRLARNGEYWKGVPRMAQVVIDMGVGGTGRLSKLLTGECDVLAYPAASQLSILRDDPRLRLTLRPGMNVAYLAFNTNKAPLNDPRIRQAIALSINNQRLMQSIYYGTAETAASILPRASWAYDSNATVTEYNPDKARQILKDLGQEKLTLRLWVPTVSQSYNPSPLKTAELIQADLAQVGIKVIIVPVEGRFQEARLMEMNHDLTLAGWATDSNDRTASSARC
;
A
#
# COMPACT_ATOMS: atom_id res chain seq x y z
N MET A 1 -45.39 20.01 78.82
CA MET A 1 -44.83 19.30 79.99
C MET A 1 -43.54 18.63 79.51
N ASP A 2 -42.34 19.12 79.81
CA ASP A 2 -41.95 20.20 80.74
C ASP A 2 -40.71 21.00 80.31
N ALA A 3 -40.27 21.91 81.18
CA ALA A 3 -39.34 23.01 80.97
C ALA A 3 -38.65 23.35 82.34
N ILE A 4 -37.63 24.22 82.49
CA ILE A 4 -36.98 25.15 81.55
C ILE A 4 -35.55 25.52 82.04
N THR A 5 -34.61 25.78 81.12
CA THR A 5 -33.33 26.56 81.31
C THR A 5 -32.21 26.12 82.27
N GLY A 6 -30.97 26.54 81.91
CA GLY A 6 -29.82 26.65 82.82
C GLY A 6 -28.51 27.16 82.18
N TRP A 7 -28.46 28.44 81.76
CA TRP A 7 -27.39 29.45 81.99
C TRP A 7 -25.88 29.04 81.97
N PHE A 8 -24.87 29.79 81.48
CA PHE A 8 -24.66 31.06 80.75
C PHE A 8 -23.14 31.38 80.88
N ARG A 9 -22.40 31.73 79.81
CA ARG A 9 -21.43 32.87 79.70
C ARG A 9 -20.31 32.73 78.67
N GLU A 10 -19.77 33.91 78.30
CA GLU A 10 -18.90 34.18 77.15
C GLU A 10 -17.39 33.97 77.39
N CYS A 11 -16.69 33.69 76.29
CA CYS A 11 -15.40 34.23 75.81
C CYS A 11 -15.24 33.66 74.38
N GLY A 12 -14.78 34.35 73.34
CA GLY A 12 -13.92 35.52 73.26
C GLY A 12 -12.82 35.19 72.25
N ASP A 13 -12.94 35.73 71.04
CA ASP A 13 -12.00 35.74 69.89
C ASP A 13 -10.87 34.68 69.81
N PHE A 14 -10.89 33.84 68.77
CA PHE A 14 -9.70 33.58 67.94
C PHE A 14 -10.08 33.07 66.55
N CYS A 15 -9.73 33.84 65.51
CA CYS A 15 -9.96 33.47 64.12
C CYS A 15 -8.92 32.46 63.62
N HIS A 16 -9.36 31.33 63.05
CA HIS A 16 -8.66 30.64 61.96
C HIS A 16 -9.62 29.70 61.21
N THR A 17 -10.12 30.13 60.06
CA THR A 17 -10.70 29.23 59.04
C THR A 17 -9.56 28.59 58.23
N PRO A 18 -9.58 27.27 57.97
CA PRO A 18 -8.67 26.66 57.00
C PRO A 18 -9.01 27.14 55.59
N GLU A 19 -8.01 27.63 54.87
CA GLU A 19 -8.15 28.07 53.49
C GLU A 19 -8.43 26.86 52.58
N GLN A 20 -9.57 26.86 51.88
CA GLN A 20 -9.86 25.82 50.89
C GLN A 20 -8.97 26.02 49.66
N PRO A 21 -8.35 24.96 49.10
CA PRO A 21 -7.60 25.09 47.86
C PRO A 21 -8.53 25.55 46.73
N PRO A 22 -8.05 26.38 45.79
CA PRO A 22 -8.90 26.93 44.75
C PRO A 22 -9.50 25.83 43.88
N VAL A 23 -10.83 25.86 43.72
CA VAL A 23 -11.55 24.97 42.81
C VAL A 23 -11.05 25.24 41.40
N THR A 24 -10.24 24.34 40.88
CA THR A 24 -9.81 24.38 39.48
C THR A 24 -11.03 24.17 38.60
N SER A 25 -11.36 25.19 37.80
CA SER A 25 -12.38 25.08 36.78
C SER A 25 -12.07 23.88 35.88
N PRO A 26 -13.04 22.99 35.60
CA PRO A 26 -12.79 21.85 34.73
C PRO A 26 -12.34 22.37 33.37
N ARG A 27 -11.20 21.87 32.88
CA ARG A 27 -10.74 22.15 31.50
C ARG A 27 -11.91 21.85 30.55
N PRO A 28 -12.15 22.69 29.53
CA PRO A 28 -13.22 22.42 28.59
C PRO A 28 -12.98 21.05 27.98
N VAL A 29 -13.92 20.12 28.24
CA VAL A 29 -13.98 18.86 27.50
C VAL A 29 -14.15 19.27 26.05
N VAL A 30 -13.14 18.97 25.22
CA VAL A 30 -13.28 19.10 23.77
C VAL A 30 -14.42 18.16 23.41
N GLN A 31 -15.60 18.72 23.16
CA GLN A 31 -16.67 17.97 22.54
C GLN A 31 -16.08 17.45 21.23
N ASN A 32 -16.02 16.12 21.08
CA ASN A 32 -15.72 15.53 19.78
C ASN A 32 -16.81 16.02 18.83
N ALA A 33 -16.48 17.03 18.02
CA ALA A 33 -17.29 17.41 16.89
C ALA A 33 -17.56 16.14 16.09
N ASP A 34 -18.79 15.96 15.62
CA ASP A 34 -19.12 14.84 14.74
C ASP A 34 -18.09 14.85 13.60
N ILE A 35 -17.43 13.72 13.34
CA ILE A 35 -16.40 13.60 12.30
C ILE A 35 -16.94 14.12 10.95
N ARG A 36 -18.24 13.98 10.71
CA ARG A 36 -18.96 14.44 9.51
C ARG A 36 -19.09 15.97 9.40
N GLN A 37 -18.75 16.72 10.45
CA GLN A 37 -18.74 18.20 10.45
C GLN A 37 -17.35 18.80 10.20
N SER A 38 -16.26 18.05 10.43
CA SER A 38 -14.88 18.57 10.37
C SER A 38 -13.87 17.66 9.65
N GLY A 39 -14.34 16.54 9.09
CA GLY A 39 -13.52 15.51 8.45
C GLY A 39 -14.36 14.55 7.62
N PHE A 40 -13.83 13.33 7.42
CA PHE A 40 -14.53 12.24 6.74
C PHE A 40 -14.04 10.87 7.23
N VAL A 41 -14.84 9.84 6.96
CA VAL A 41 -14.57 8.43 7.26
C VAL A 41 -14.24 7.66 5.99
N TYR A 42 -13.08 6.97 5.99
CA TYR A 42 -12.55 6.17 4.89
C TYR A 42 -12.54 4.69 5.29
N CYS A 43 -13.38 3.86 4.65
CA CYS A 43 -13.53 2.45 4.98
C CYS A 43 -12.69 1.55 4.09
N VAL A 44 -11.73 0.86 4.71
CA VAL A 44 -10.73 0.02 4.03
C VAL A 44 -10.54 -1.26 4.82
N ASN A 45 -10.34 -2.39 4.14
CA ASN A 45 -10.06 -3.64 4.81
C ASN A 45 -8.55 -3.78 5.05
N GLY A 46 -8.13 -4.12 6.26
CA GLY A 46 -6.73 -4.38 6.59
C GLY A 46 -6.44 -4.37 8.08
N MET A 47 -5.18 -4.57 8.43
CA MET A 47 -4.67 -4.45 9.80
C MET A 47 -3.39 -3.61 9.77
N VAL A 48 -3.19 -2.75 10.77
CA VAL A 48 -1.96 -1.98 10.94
C VAL A 48 -1.03 -2.72 11.89
N ASN A 49 0.03 -3.31 11.36
CA ASN A 49 1.14 -3.91 12.11
C ASN A 49 2.31 -2.96 12.33
N THR A 50 2.45 -1.94 11.47
CA THR A 50 3.47 -0.88 11.54
C THR A 50 2.88 0.41 10.94
N PHE A 51 3.36 1.57 11.40
CA PHE A 51 3.13 2.86 10.74
C PHE A 51 4.30 3.26 9.82
N ASN A 52 5.46 2.58 9.87
CA ASN A 52 6.57 2.83 8.96
C ASN A 52 6.39 2.04 7.64
N PRO A 53 6.24 2.72 6.48
CA PRO A 53 6.15 2.09 5.17
C PRO A 53 7.35 1.20 4.79
N GLN A 54 8.57 1.51 5.26
CA GLN A 54 9.77 0.73 4.95
C GLN A 54 9.68 -0.73 5.43
N LYS A 55 8.89 -0.97 6.50
CA LYS A 55 8.64 -2.27 7.13
C LYS A 55 7.33 -2.94 6.66
N ALA A 56 6.61 -2.33 5.73
CA ALA A 56 5.25 -2.75 5.38
C ALA A 56 5.18 -3.49 4.03
N SER A 57 4.10 -4.26 3.88
CA SER A 57 3.76 -4.99 2.65
C SER A 57 2.26 -4.96 2.35
N SER A 58 1.48 -4.14 3.06
CA SER A 58 0.03 -4.03 2.89
C SER A 58 -0.36 -2.68 2.27
N GLY A 59 -1.27 -2.70 1.29
CA GLY A 59 -1.78 -1.47 0.65
C GLY A 59 -2.48 -0.51 1.62
N LEU A 60 -2.98 -0.99 2.76
CA LEU A 60 -3.45 -0.12 3.84
C LEU A 60 -2.32 0.80 4.35
N ILE A 61 -1.14 0.25 4.58
CA ILE A 61 -0.02 1.06 5.09
C ILE A 61 0.59 1.87 3.97
N ILE A 62 0.81 1.26 2.80
CA ILE A 62 1.50 1.89 1.65
C ILE A 62 0.61 2.91 0.93
N ASP A 63 -0.60 2.54 0.50
CA ASP A 63 -1.46 3.43 -0.29
C ASP A 63 -2.27 4.40 0.60
N THR A 64 -2.68 3.96 1.79
CA THR A 64 -3.63 4.71 2.63
C THR A 64 -2.99 5.44 3.83
N LEU A 65 -1.88 4.95 4.41
CA LEU A 65 -1.24 5.63 5.55
C LEU A 65 0.03 6.40 5.17
N ALA A 66 0.88 5.87 4.29
CA ALA A 66 2.15 6.48 3.94
C ALA A 66 1.97 7.89 3.34
N ALA A 67 1.11 8.01 2.33
CA ALA A 67 0.80 9.29 1.66
C ALA A 67 0.10 10.33 2.56
N GLN A 68 -0.39 9.92 3.73
CA GLN A 68 -1.03 10.78 4.72
C GLN A 68 0.00 11.28 5.75
N LEU A 69 0.91 10.40 6.18
CA LEU A 69 1.86 10.64 7.27
C LEU A 69 3.22 11.18 6.80
N TYR A 70 3.67 10.83 5.60
CA TYR A 70 5.03 11.08 5.11
C TYR A 70 5.05 11.68 3.70
N ASP A 71 6.20 12.25 3.34
CA ASP A 71 6.61 12.53 1.96
C ASP A 71 7.92 11.77 1.67
N ARG A 72 8.29 11.65 0.39
CA ARG A 72 9.52 11.02 -0.14
C ARG A 72 10.38 12.07 -0.85
N LEU A 73 11.54 11.68 -1.41
CA LEU A 73 12.35 12.59 -2.23
C LEU A 73 11.65 12.97 -3.54
N LEU A 74 11.00 12.01 -4.19
CA LEU A 74 10.30 12.16 -5.47
C LEU A 74 8.87 11.63 -5.35
N ASP A 75 7.99 12.11 -6.22
CA ASP A 75 6.65 11.57 -6.40
C ASP A 75 6.43 11.18 -7.87
N VAL A 76 5.34 10.46 -8.15
CA VAL A 76 4.92 10.11 -9.52
C VAL A 76 3.64 10.84 -9.84
N ASP A 77 3.66 11.68 -10.88
CA ASP A 77 2.46 12.37 -11.33
C ASP A 77 1.38 11.34 -11.74
N PRO A 78 0.17 11.38 -11.14
CA PRO A 78 -0.82 10.30 -11.27
C PRO A 78 -1.59 10.31 -12.60
N TYR A 79 -1.27 11.22 -13.53
CA TYR A 79 -1.93 11.35 -14.83
C TYR A 79 -0.96 11.11 -16.00
N THR A 80 0.26 11.62 -15.88
CA THR A 80 1.34 11.51 -16.88
C THR A 80 2.31 10.38 -16.58
N TYR A 81 2.27 9.84 -15.35
CA TYR A 81 3.14 8.77 -14.87
C TYR A 81 4.63 9.11 -14.98
N ARG A 82 5.00 10.36 -14.68
CA ARG A 82 6.37 10.88 -14.69
C ARG A 82 6.84 11.18 -13.28
N LEU A 83 8.15 11.05 -13.04
CA LEU A 83 8.79 11.51 -11.80
C LEU A 83 8.65 13.04 -11.68
N ILE A 84 8.24 13.50 -10.50
CA ILE A 84 8.12 14.91 -10.15
C ILE A 84 8.82 15.22 -8.80
N PRO A 85 9.29 16.47 -8.58
CA PRO A 85 9.98 16.85 -7.34
C PRO A 85 9.07 16.81 -6.09
N GLU A 86 9.41 16.01 -5.08
CA GLU A 86 8.77 16.01 -3.76
C GLU A 86 9.67 16.68 -2.71
N LEU A 87 10.22 15.98 -1.70
CA LEU A 87 11.14 16.61 -0.73
C LEU A 87 12.47 17.02 -1.36
N ALA A 88 12.87 16.42 -2.48
CA ALA A 88 13.87 16.98 -3.36
C ALA A 88 13.20 17.96 -4.34
N GLN A 89 13.71 19.20 -4.42
CA GLN A 89 13.25 20.20 -5.40
C GLN A 89 13.80 19.95 -6.81
N SER A 90 14.97 19.30 -6.90
CA SER A 90 15.60 18.89 -8.15
C SER A 90 16.62 17.79 -7.89
N TRP A 91 17.07 17.12 -8.95
CA TRP A 91 18.14 16.13 -8.89
C TRP A 91 19.03 16.18 -10.14
N GLU A 92 20.28 15.76 -9.98
CA GLU A 92 21.26 15.55 -11.04
C GLU A 92 21.53 14.06 -11.21
N VAL A 93 21.77 13.63 -12.45
CA VAL A 93 22.26 12.29 -12.78
C VAL A 93 23.68 12.44 -13.34
N LEU A 94 24.63 11.79 -12.67
CA LEU A 94 26.08 11.92 -12.89
C LEU A 94 26.69 10.52 -13.09
N ASP A 95 27.96 10.48 -13.51
CA ASP A 95 28.75 9.26 -13.70
C ASP A 95 27.98 8.17 -14.52
N ASP A 96 27.43 8.58 -15.68
CA ASP A 96 26.61 7.75 -16.58
C ASP A 96 25.43 7.02 -15.90
N GLY A 97 24.89 7.60 -14.81
CA GLY A 97 23.79 7.02 -14.03
C GLY A 97 24.22 6.23 -12.80
N ALA A 98 25.51 6.25 -12.44
CA ALA A 98 26.00 5.64 -11.20
C ALA A 98 25.95 6.58 -9.98
N THR A 99 25.77 7.89 -10.18
CA THR A 99 25.74 8.88 -9.09
C THR A 99 24.52 9.80 -9.24
N TYR A 100 23.78 10.00 -8.15
CA TYR A 100 22.57 10.82 -8.10
C TYR A 100 22.69 11.85 -6.99
N ARG A 101 22.54 13.14 -7.32
CA ARG A 101 22.58 14.23 -6.35
C ARG A 101 21.20 14.86 -6.22
N PHE A 102 20.64 14.87 -5.02
CA PHE A 102 19.36 15.48 -4.71
C PHE A 102 19.56 16.81 -3.98
N HIS A 103 18.89 17.84 -4.47
CA HIS A 103 18.77 19.14 -3.82
C HIS A 103 17.46 19.15 -3.04
N LEU A 104 17.54 19.26 -1.72
CA LEU A 104 16.40 19.18 -0.82
C LEU A 104 15.65 20.51 -0.73
N ARG A 105 14.35 20.44 -0.49
CA ARG A 105 13.54 21.60 -0.12
C ARG A 105 13.97 22.11 1.24
N LYS A 106 14.13 23.43 1.33
CA LYS A 106 14.29 24.13 2.60
C LYS A 106 12.94 24.29 3.27
N ASP A 107 12.99 24.59 4.56
CA ASP A 107 11.85 25.01 5.37
C ASP A 107 10.71 23.99 5.57
N VAL A 108 10.92 22.71 5.26
CA VAL A 108 9.96 21.62 5.52
C VAL A 108 9.97 21.22 7.01
N PRO A 109 8.87 21.40 7.76
CA PRO A 109 8.77 20.99 9.16
C PRO A 109 8.37 19.52 9.29
N PHE A 110 8.87 18.86 10.34
CA PHE A 110 8.29 17.61 10.82
C PHE A 110 7.02 17.89 11.64
N GLN A 111 6.15 16.88 11.74
CA GLN A 111 4.94 16.92 12.55
C GLN A 111 5.27 17.08 14.04
N THR A 112 4.45 17.86 14.75
CA THR A 112 4.49 17.99 16.22
C THR A 112 3.35 17.16 16.82
N THR A 113 3.68 16.16 17.64
CA THR A 113 2.72 15.19 18.19
C THR A 113 2.72 15.21 19.72
N ALA A 114 1.94 14.31 20.34
CA ALA A 114 1.94 14.14 21.79
C ALA A 114 3.23 13.48 22.34
N TRP A 115 4.07 12.88 21.49
CA TRP A 115 5.29 12.15 21.87
C TRP A 115 6.58 12.84 21.44
N PHE A 116 6.55 13.71 20.43
CA PHE A 116 7.73 14.40 19.92
C PHE A 116 7.41 15.81 19.41
N THR A 117 8.35 16.73 19.62
CA THR A 117 8.32 18.10 19.09
C THR A 117 9.69 18.37 18.46
N PRO A 118 9.79 18.57 17.14
CA PRO A 118 11.06 18.79 16.47
C PRO A 118 11.68 20.13 16.87
N THR A 119 13.00 20.16 17.06
CA THR A 119 13.76 21.42 17.26
C THR A 119 14.36 21.94 15.96
N ARG A 120 14.45 21.09 14.92
CA ARG A 120 14.89 21.48 13.57
C ARG A 120 13.92 21.04 12.48
N LYS A 121 14.11 21.62 11.30
CA LYS A 121 13.41 21.24 10.06
C LYS A 121 14.12 20.07 9.37
N MET A 122 13.47 19.48 8.37
CA MET A 122 14.05 18.41 7.54
C MET A 122 15.32 18.89 6.83
N ASN A 123 16.35 18.06 6.86
CA ASN A 123 17.63 18.32 6.22
C ASN A 123 18.26 17.01 5.67
N ALA A 124 19.49 17.10 5.14
CA ALA A 124 20.22 15.98 4.58
C ALA A 124 20.48 14.81 5.57
N ASP A 125 20.54 15.07 6.88
CA ASP A 125 20.78 14.02 7.89
C ASP A 125 19.58 13.05 7.97
N ASP A 126 18.36 13.55 7.77
CA ASP A 126 17.13 12.73 7.75
C ASP A 126 17.10 11.76 6.57
N VAL A 127 17.55 12.21 5.40
CA VAL A 127 17.62 11.40 4.18
C VAL A 127 18.72 10.34 4.28
N VAL A 128 19.88 10.72 4.82
CA VAL A 128 20.99 9.80 5.11
C VAL A 128 20.54 8.74 6.10
N PHE A 129 19.93 9.13 7.23
CA PHE A 129 19.38 8.22 8.24
C PHE A 129 18.36 7.24 7.65
N SER A 130 17.34 7.77 6.96
CA SER A 130 16.24 6.97 6.38
C SER A 130 16.75 5.91 5.40
N THR A 131 17.81 6.22 4.67
CA THR A 131 18.45 5.31 3.71
C THR A 131 19.39 4.33 4.41
N GLN A 132 20.27 4.80 5.30
CA GLN A 132 21.23 3.97 6.03
C GLN A 132 20.54 2.91 6.88
N ARG A 133 19.39 3.25 7.48
CA ARG A 133 18.52 2.29 8.18
C ARG A 133 18.21 1.05 7.31
N ILE A 134 18.00 1.23 6.00
CA ILE A 134 17.71 0.13 5.06
C ILE A 134 19.01 -0.57 4.63
N ILE A 135 20.04 0.18 4.24
CA ILE A 135 21.19 -0.38 3.49
C ILE A 135 22.40 -0.79 4.34
N ASP A 136 22.50 -0.33 5.59
CA ASP A 136 23.66 -0.57 6.46
C ASP A 136 23.28 -1.42 7.68
N PRO A 137 23.69 -2.71 7.72
CA PRO A 137 23.47 -3.59 8.87
C PRO A 137 24.19 -3.16 10.16
N GLN A 138 25.03 -2.13 10.14
CA GLN A 138 25.65 -1.54 11.34
C GLN A 138 24.91 -0.29 11.82
N ASN A 139 23.88 0.18 11.10
CA ASN A 139 23.03 1.27 11.58
C ASN A 139 22.18 0.77 12.77
N HIS A 140 22.19 1.54 13.87
CA HIS A 140 21.47 1.20 15.12
C HIS A 140 19.98 0.87 14.90
N TYR A 141 19.36 1.50 13.92
CA TYR A 141 17.94 1.33 13.60
C TYR A 141 17.64 0.24 12.56
N HIS A 142 18.66 -0.45 12.02
CA HIS A 142 18.47 -1.48 10.99
C HIS A 142 17.62 -2.65 11.51
N SER A 143 17.97 -3.18 12.68
CA SER A 143 17.29 -4.32 13.34
C SER A 143 16.10 -3.93 14.22
N VAL A 144 15.79 -2.63 14.34
CA VAL A 144 14.69 -2.15 15.19
C VAL A 144 13.35 -2.56 14.58
N ASN A 145 12.54 -3.27 15.38
CA ASN A 145 11.33 -3.99 14.98
C ASN A 145 11.54 -5.07 13.88
N GLY A 146 12.75 -5.65 13.79
CA GLY A 146 13.11 -6.71 12.84
C GLY A 146 14.15 -6.24 11.80
N ASP A 147 14.74 -7.19 11.08
CA ASP A 147 15.79 -6.91 10.07
C ASP A 147 15.23 -6.73 8.64
N ASP A 148 13.95 -7.06 8.41
CA ASP A 148 13.35 -7.13 7.07
C ASP A 148 12.87 -5.77 6.54
N TYR A 149 13.15 -5.50 5.27
CA TYR A 149 12.71 -4.33 4.51
C TYR A 149 12.06 -4.81 3.20
N PRO A 150 10.85 -5.41 3.24
CA PRO A 150 10.40 -6.37 2.23
C PRO A 150 10.46 -5.89 0.77
N TYR A 151 10.15 -4.62 0.51
CA TYR A 151 10.27 -4.02 -0.82
C TYR A 151 11.73 -3.93 -1.28
N PHE A 152 12.59 -3.32 -0.46
CA PHE A 152 14.00 -3.09 -0.76
C PHE A 152 14.82 -4.38 -0.81
N ASP A 153 14.51 -5.37 0.04
CA ASP A 153 15.12 -6.69 0.02
C ASP A 153 14.83 -7.42 -1.30
N SER A 154 13.59 -7.33 -1.79
CA SER A 154 13.18 -7.95 -3.06
C SER A 154 13.88 -7.35 -4.29
N LEU A 155 14.43 -6.15 -4.15
CA LEU A 155 15.19 -5.41 -5.16
C LEU A 155 16.71 -5.55 -4.97
N GLN A 156 17.17 -6.21 -3.90
CA GLN A 156 18.57 -6.21 -3.46
C GLN A 156 19.13 -4.78 -3.30
N PHE A 157 18.32 -3.83 -2.84
CA PHE A 157 18.62 -2.39 -2.86
C PHE A 157 19.90 -2.05 -2.06
N ALA A 158 20.12 -2.73 -0.93
CA ALA A 158 21.35 -2.60 -0.13
C ALA A 158 22.63 -3.00 -0.88
N HIS A 159 22.53 -3.90 -1.88
CA HIS A 159 23.64 -4.25 -2.77
C HIS A 159 23.75 -3.29 -3.98
N ALA A 160 22.65 -2.65 -4.39
CA ALA A 160 22.66 -1.65 -5.46
C ALA A 160 23.31 -0.32 -5.01
N VAL A 161 22.93 0.17 -3.82
CA VAL A 161 23.43 1.44 -3.26
C VAL A 161 24.79 1.24 -2.58
N LYS A 162 25.82 1.88 -3.12
CA LYS A 162 27.20 1.84 -2.59
C LYS A 162 27.39 2.77 -1.40
N SER A 163 26.78 3.95 -1.43
CA SER A 163 26.81 4.91 -0.32
C SER A 163 25.76 6.00 -0.50
N VAL A 164 25.20 6.47 0.62
CA VAL A 164 24.46 7.73 0.71
C VAL A 164 25.28 8.70 1.57
N LYS A 165 25.41 9.96 1.13
CA LYS A 165 26.24 10.97 1.79
C LYS A 165 25.58 12.33 1.81
N LYS A 166 25.67 12.99 2.97
CA LYS A 166 25.47 14.44 3.11
C LYS A 166 26.65 15.18 2.48
N LEU A 167 26.39 16.05 1.50
CA LEU A 167 27.39 17.00 0.98
C LEU A 167 27.30 18.35 1.71
N ASP A 168 26.08 18.79 1.99
CA ASP A 168 25.73 19.92 2.86
C ASP A 168 24.32 19.70 3.46
N ASP A 169 23.81 20.62 4.28
CA ASP A 169 22.51 20.49 4.95
C ASP A 169 21.31 20.25 4.02
N TYR A 170 21.39 20.59 2.74
CA TYR A 170 20.31 20.43 1.77
C TYR A 170 20.75 19.71 0.48
N THR A 171 21.92 19.07 0.47
CA THR A 171 22.41 18.30 -0.69
C THR A 171 22.84 16.90 -0.27
N VAL A 172 22.22 15.88 -0.88
CA VAL A 172 22.50 14.47 -0.63
C VAL A 172 22.97 13.80 -1.91
N GLU A 173 24.05 13.03 -1.83
CA GLU A 173 24.59 12.24 -2.93
C GLU A 173 24.41 10.74 -2.65
N PHE A 174 23.72 10.05 -3.55
CA PHE A 174 23.66 8.60 -3.62
C PHE A 174 24.62 8.13 -4.70
N ARG A 175 25.42 7.12 -4.38
CA ARG A 175 26.29 6.44 -5.33
C ARG A 175 25.89 4.98 -5.39
N LEU A 176 25.79 4.45 -6.60
CA LEU A 176 25.46 3.05 -6.88
C LEU A 176 26.71 2.23 -7.19
N ASN A 177 26.60 0.91 -7.11
CA ASN A 177 27.66 0.00 -7.52
C ASN A 177 27.74 -0.15 -9.05
N LYS A 178 26.64 0.10 -9.77
CA LYS A 178 26.51 0.14 -11.23
C LYS A 178 25.43 1.16 -11.62
N PRO A 179 25.44 1.73 -12.84
CA PRO A 179 24.34 2.55 -13.32
C PRO A 179 23.00 1.78 -13.31
N ASP A 180 21.94 2.44 -12.84
CA ASP A 180 20.61 1.85 -12.74
C ASP A 180 19.51 2.90 -12.98
N ALA A 181 18.81 2.78 -14.10
CA ALA A 181 17.72 3.68 -14.47
C ALA A 181 16.46 3.54 -13.60
N SER A 182 16.31 2.42 -12.87
CA SER A 182 15.17 2.16 -11.99
C SER A 182 15.27 2.87 -10.63
N PHE A 183 16.49 3.24 -10.23
CA PHE A 183 16.81 3.78 -8.89
C PHE A 183 15.91 4.94 -8.44
N LEU A 184 15.66 5.91 -9.33
CA LEU A 184 14.80 7.06 -9.03
C LEU A 184 13.33 6.66 -8.77
N TRP A 185 12.85 5.59 -9.40
CA TRP A 185 11.49 5.09 -9.20
C TRP A 185 11.33 4.42 -7.85
N HIS A 186 12.35 3.71 -7.36
CA HIS A 186 12.35 3.13 -6.02
C HIS A 186 12.24 4.23 -4.94
N LEU A 187 12.97 5.33 -5.09
CA LEU A 187 12.89 6.51 -4.22
C LEU A 187 11.58 7.32 -4.36
N ALA A 188 10.79 7.07 -5.41
CA ALA A 188 9.47 7.68 -5.61
C ALA A 188 8.32 6.82 -5.05
N THR A 189 8.59 5.59 -4.60
CA THR A 189 7.57 4.72 -3.99
C THR A 189 7.25 5.13 -2.56
N HIS A 190 6.04 4.84 -2.11
CA HIS A 190 5.64 5.05 -0.71
C HIS A 190 6.42 4.19 0.30
N TYR A 191 7.19 3.19 -0.15
CA TYR A 191 8.15 2.45 0.68
C TYR A 191 9.40 3.27 1.06
N ALA A 192 9.67 4.40 0.38
CA ALA A 192 10.84 5.25 0.58
C ALA A 192 10.55 6.63 1.26
N PRO A 193 9.82 6.69 2.38
CA PRO A 193 9.56 7.95 3.08
C PRO A 193 10.83 8.49 3.74
N ILE A 194 10.86 9.80 3.98
CA ILE A 194 11.89 10.40 4.83
C ILE A 194 11.40 10.43 6.29
N LEU A 195 12.11 9.71 7.15
CA LEU A 195 11.93 9.63 8.60
C LEU A 195 12.79 10.71 9.29
N SER A 196 12.36 11.16 10.48
CA SER A 196 13.14 12.11 11.27
C SER A 196 14.30 11.44 12.00
N ALA A 197 15.53 11.85 11.69
CA ALA A 197 16.73 11.42 12.44
C ALA A 197 16.76 12.03 13.85
N GLU A 198 16.22 13.25 14.03
CA GLU A 198 16.12 13.89 15.34
C GLU A 198 15.21 13.08 16.30
N TYR A 199 14.09 12.55 15.79
CA TYR A 199 13.22 11.67 16.56
C TYR A 199 13.89 10.34 16.89
N ALA A 200 14.65 9.77 15.95
CA ALA A 200 15.41 8.54 16.17
C ALA A 200 16.47 8.72 17.28
N ASP A 201 17.19 9.84 17.30
CA ASP A 201 18.14 10.20 18.36
C ASP A 201 17.45 10.39 19.72
N ASP A 202 16.27 11.01 19.76
CA ASP A 202 15.48 11.22 20.98
C ASP A 202 14.96 9.90 21.57
N LEU A 203 14.46 8.99 20.73
CA LEU A 203 14.04 7.66 21.14
C LEU A 203 15.22 6.81 21.66
N GLN A 204 16.37 6.87 20.98
CA GLN A 204 17.58 6.14 21.40
C GLN A 204 18.10 6.63 22.76
N LYS A 205 18.07 7.94 23.03
CA LYS A 205 18.41 8.51 24.35
C LYS A 205 17.44 8.09 25.45
N LYS A 206 16.21 7.69 25.09
CA LYS A 206 15.16 7.20 26.00
C LYS A 206 15.12 5.67 26.11
N GLY A 207 15.85 4.92 25.27
CA GLY A 207 15.78 3.46 25.19
C GLY A 207 14.43 2.93 24.70
N ASN A 208 13.76 3.68 23.81
CA ASN A 208 12.43 3.38 23.26
C ASN A 208 12.46 3.34 21.72
N GLU A 209 13.55 2.85 21.13
CA GLU A 209 13.76 2.81 19.68
C GLU A 209 12.62 2.14 18.91
N GLU A 210 11.94 1.15 19.51
CA GLU A 210 10.82 0.44 18.90
C GLU A 210 9.61 1.33 18.57
N GLN A 211 9.52 2.52 19.17
CA GLN A 211 8.46 3.48 18.89
C GLN A 211 8.58 4.14 17.51
N ILE A 212 9.75 4.12 16.85
CA ILE A 212 9.94 4.79 15.56
C ILE A 212 8.96 4.30 14.47
N ASP A 213 8.54 3.03 14.56
CA ASP A 213 7.60 2.39 13.63
C ASP A 213 6.16 2.33 14.16
N ARG A 214 5.91 2.79 15.39
CA ARG A 214 4.61 2.75 16.10
C ARG A 214 4.01 4.12 16.36
N GLN A 215 4.86 5.14 16.50
CA GLN A 215 4.55 6.52 16.82
C GLN A 215 5.12 7.42 15.71
N PRO A 216 4.52 7.40 14.51
CA PRO A 216 5.10 7.99 13.31
C PRO A 216 5.32 9.50 13.45
N ILE A 217 6.50 9.96 13.04
CA ILE A 217 6.84 11.36 12.79
C ILE A 217 7.28 11.47 11.33
N GLY A 218 6.48 12.16 10.52
CA GLY A 218 6.81 12.49 9.14
C GLY A 218 6.60 13.97 8.84
N THR A 219 6.67 14.32 7.57
CA THR A 219 6.44 15.67 7.04
C THR A 219 5.05 15.83 6.42
N GLY A 220 4.26 14.75 6.34
CA GLY A 220 3.04 14.66 5.53
C GLY A 220 1.85 15.51 6.00
N PRO A 221 0.75 15.52 5.21
CA PRO A 221 -0.42 16.38 5.42
C PRO A 221 -1.22 16.08 6.70
N PHE A 222 -1.13 14.87 7.24
CA PHE A 222 -1.82 14.48 8.47
C PHE A 222 -0.86 13.76 9.41
N GLN A 223 -1.12 13.88 10.72
CA GLN A 223 -0.36 13.24 11.78
C GLN A 223 -1.24 12.25 12.54
N LEU A 224 -0.65 11.18 13.07
CA LEU A 224 -1.38 10.22 13.89
C LEU A 224 -1.90 10.88 15.17
N SER A 225 -3.18 10.71 15.45
CA SER A 225 -3.84 11.24 16.66
C SER A 225 -4.32 10.13 17.59
N GLU A 226 -4.85 9.03 17.06
CA GLU A 226 -5.29 7.87 17.85
C GLU A 226 -5.27 6.62 16.97
N TYR A 227 -4.90 5.47 17.54
CA TYR A 227 -5.06 4.17 16.90
C TYR A 227 -5.79 3.21 17.85
N ARG A 228 -6.86 2.58 17.35
CA ARG A 228 -7.57 1.48 18.02
C ARG A 228 -7.38 0.22 17.19
N THR A 229 -6.58 -0.71 17.71
CA THR A 229 -6.23 -1.97 17.05
C THR A 229 -7.46 -2.70 16.52
N GLY A 230 -7.46 -3.01 15.22
CA GLY A 230 -8.57 -3.69 14.54
C GLY A 230 -9.87 -2.90 14.42
N GLN A 231 -9.89 -1.60 14.77
CA GLN A 231 -11.07 -0.74 14.68
C GLN A 231 -10.84 0.45 13.75
N TYR A 232 -9.98 1.40 14.13
CA TYR A 232 -9.73 2.60 13.33
C TYR A 232 -8.38 3.26 13.59
N VAL A 233 -7.89 4.01 12.61
CA VAL A 233 -6.83 5.02 12.75
C VAL A 233 -7.45 6.40 12.61
N ARG A 234 -7.15 7.31 13.54
CA ARG A 234 -7.58 8.70 13.54
C ARG A 234 -6.38 9.59 13.25
N LEU A 235 -6.49 10.38 12.20
CA LEU A 235 -5.46 11.31 11.74
C LEU A 235 -5.94 12.74 11.95
N ALA A 236 -5.11 13.58 12.55
CA ALA A 236 -5.34 15.01 12.69
C ALA A 236 -4.57 15.78 11.61
N ARG A 237 -5.08 16.93 11.18
CA ARG A 237 -4.42 17.78 10.19
C ARG A 237 -3.07 18.29 10.67
N ASN A 238 -2.03 18.14 9.85
CA ASN A 238 -0.79 18.90 10.03
C ASN A 238 -1.03 20.37 9.64
N GLY A 239 -1.00 21.27 10.64
CA GLY A 239 -1.19 22.70 10.45
C GLY A 239 -0.05 23.39 9.69
N GLU A 240 1.14 22.80 9.71
CA GLU A 240 2.37 23.36 9.14
C GLU A 240 2.78 22.64 7.83
N TYR A 241 1.84 21.94 7.17
CA TYR A 241 2.18 21.13 5.99
C TYR A 241 2.72 21.98 4.84
N TRP A 242 3.91 21.60 4.35
CA TRP A 242 4.71 22.40 3.42
C TRP A 242 4.09 22.55 2.01
N LYS A 243 3.21 21.64 1.57
CA LYS A 243 2.42 21.80 0.33
C LYS A 243 1.12 22.58 0.54
N GLY A 244 0.85 23.08 1.75
CA GLY A 244 -0.33 23.84 2.12
C GLY A 244 -1.30 23.06 3.01
N VAL A 245 -1.93 23.78 3.94
CA VAL A 245 -2.79 23.23 4.99
C VAL A 245 -3.99 22.45 4.42
N PRO A 246 -4.19 21.16 4.78
CA PRO A 246 -5.35 20.40 4.31
C PRO A 246 -6.68 21.02 4.75
N ARG A 247 -7.71 20.89 3.89
CA ARG A 247 -9.03 21.47 4.15
C ARG A 247 -9.77 20.78 5.30
N MET A 248 -9.60 19.47 5.43
CA MET A 248 -10.20 18.68 6.51
C MET A 248 -9.35 18.79 7.78
N ALA A 249 -10.00 18.96 8.94
CA ALA A 249 -9.31 18.98 10.23
C ALA A 249 -8.95 17.56 10.70
N GLN A 250 -9.70 16.55 10.26
CA GLN A 250 -9.56 15.17 10.70
C GLN A 250 -9.88 14.17 9.57
N VAL A 251 -9.27 12.99 9.63
CA VAL A 251 -9.65 11.82 8.83
C VAL A 251 -9.72 10.61 9.76
N VAL A 252 -10.75 9.77 9.59
CA VAL A 252 -10.84 8.48 10.29
C VAL A 252 -10.79 7.36 9.27
N ILE A 253 -9.82 6.46 9.40
CA ILE A 253 -9.68 5.26 8.58
C ILE A 253 -10.31 4.11 9.36
N ASP A 254 -11.48 3.65 8.92
CA ASP A 254 -12.26 2.57 9.54
C ASP A 254 -11.88 1.22 8.92
N MET A 255 -11.46 0.31 9.79
CA MET A 255 -11.07 -1.07 9.46
C MET A 255 -11.96 -2.11 10.17
N GLY A 256 -12.89 -1.67 11.00
CA GLY A 256 -13.56 -2.51 12.00
C GLY A 256 -14.63 -3.46 11.43
N VAL A 257 -14.89 -3.41 10.12
CA VAL A 257 -15.89 -4.25 9.46
C VAL A 257 -15.35 -4.79 8.13
N GLY A 258 -15.34 -6.11 7.97
CA GLY A 258 -14.93 -6.79 6.74
C GLY A 258 -16.07 -6.99 5.74
N GLY A 259 -15.72 -7.48 4.54
CA GLY A 259 -16.67 -7.98 3.55
C GLY A 259 -17.75 -6.98 3.11
N THR A 260 -19.01 -7.42 3.12
CA THR A 260 -20.18 -6.62 2.71
C THR A 260 -20.52 -5.50 3.69
N GLY A 261 -20.11 -5.58 4.95
CA GLY A 261 -20.47 -4.56 5.95
C GLY A 261 -19.84 -3.18 5.67
N ARG A 262 -18.72 -3.10 4.94
CA ARG A 262 -18.17 -1.82 4.46
C ARG A 262 -19.09 -1.13 3.44
N LEU A 263 -19.76 -1.90 2.58
CA LEU A 263 -20.76 -1.38 1.66
C LEU A 263 -21.98 -0.89 2.45
N SER A 264 -22.44 -1.66 3.44
CA SER A 264 -23.54 -1.22 4.32
C SER A 264 -23.23 0.12 4.98
N LYS A 265 -22.02 0.29 5.56
CA LYS A 265 -21.59 1.56 6.18
C LYS A 265 -21.62 2.75 5.21
N LEU A 266 -21.23 2.56 3.95
CA LEU A 266 -21.34 3.60 2.92
C LEU A 266 -22.81 3.94 2.64
N LEU A 267 -23.67 2.92 2.50
CA LEU A 267 -25.09 3.12 2.18
C LEU A 267 -25.91 3.73 3.34
N THR A 268 -25.50 3.49 4.60
CA THR A 268 -26.07 4.10 5.82
C THR A 268 -25.50 5.48 6.16
N GLY A 269 -24.40 5.91 5.52
CA GLY A 269 -23.73 7.17 5.85
C GLY A 269 -22.90 7.14 7.14
N GLU A 270 -22.49 5.94 7.58
CA GLU A 270 -21.42 5.75 8.56
C GLU A 270 -20.02 5.91 7.93
N CYS A 271 -19.96 5.84 6.60
CA CYS A 271 -18.73 5.99 5.83
C CYS A 271 -18.92 6.95 4.65
N ASP A 272 -17.93 7.79 4.38
CA ASP A 272 -17.97 8.75 3.27
C ASP A 272 -17.24 8.22 2.02
N VAL A 273 -16.20 7.40 2.22
CA VAL A 273 -15.38 6.85 1.13
C VAL A 273 -15.16 5.35 1.34
N LEU A 274 -15.60 4.53 0.38
CA LEU A 274 -15.36 3.08 0.36
C LEU A 274 -14.16 2.74 -0.54
N ALA A 275 -13.08 2.27 0.08
CA ALA A 275 -11.88 1.81 -0.63
C ALA A 275 -12.05 0.38 -1.15
N TYR A 276 -11.57 0.08 -2.36
CA TYR A 276 -11.54 -1.27 -2.94
C TYR A 276 -12.86 -2.07 -2.72
N PRO A 277 -14.00 -1.61 -3.25
CA PRO A 277 -15.25 -2.38 -3.25
C PRO A 277 -15.07 -3.67 -4.06
N ALA A 278 -15.81 -4.73 -3.71
CA ALA A 278 -15.79 -5.96 -4.49
C ALA A 278 -16.43 -5.75 -5.87
N ALA A 279 -15.94 -6.41 -6.92
CA ALA A 279 -16.43 -6.22 -8.29
C ALA A 279 -17.96 -6.45 -8.42
N SER A 280 -18.50 -7.41 -7.66
CA SER A 280 -19.94 -7.71 -7.60
C SER A 280 -20.80 -6.62 -6.92
N GLN A 281 -20.19 -5.68 -6.20
CA GLN A 281 -20.87 -4.56 -5.54
C GLN A 281 -20.98 -3.32 -6.44
N LEU A 282 -20.29 -3.31 -7.58
CA LEU A 282 -20.13 -2.10 -8.40
C LEU A 282 -21.41 -1.68 -9.14
N SER A 283 -22.34 -2.58 -9.40
CA SER A 283 -23.68 -2.22 -9.89
C SER A 283 -24.44 -1.41 -8.83
N ILE A 284 -24.55 -1.95 -7.62
CA ILE A 284 -25.20 -1.28 -6.47
C ILE A 284 -24.62 0.13 -6.24
N LEU A 285 -23.29 0.27 -6.34
CA LEU A 285 -22.60 1.55 -6.18
C LEU A 285 -22.77 2.52 -7.36
N ARG A 286 -23.07 2.02 -8.56
CA ARG A 286 -23.31 2.80 -9.78
C ARG A 286 -24.76 3.26 -9.88
N ASP A 287 -25.68 2.45 -9.37
CA ASP A 287 -27.13 2.65 -9.47
C ASP A 287 -27.68 3.54 -8.34
N ASP A 288 -26.89 3.81 -7.28
CA ASP A 288 -27.24 4.77 -6.21
C ASP A 288 -26.84 6.21 -6.60
N PRO A 289 -27.80 7.13 -6.86
CA PRO A 289 -27.51 8.49 -7.31
C PRO A 289 -26.87 9.38 -6.24
N ARG A 290 -26.75 8.92 -5.00
CA ARG A 290 -26.06 9.64 -3.91
C ARG A 290 -24.54 9.44 -3.96
N LEU A 291 -24.07 8.43 -4.69
CA LEU A 291 -22.68 8.00 -4.69
C LEU A 291 -21.95 8.40 -5.97
N ARG A 292 -20.63 8.61 -5.87
CA ARG A 292 -19.75 8.81 -7.02
C ARG A 292 -18.72 7.68 -7.09
N LEU A 293 -18.97 6.72 -7.97
CA LEU A 293 -18.01 5.66 -8.28
C LEU A 293 -16.89 6.21 -9.17
N THR A 294 -15.67 6.30 -8.62
CA THR A 294 -14.46 6.60 -9.40
C THR A 294 -13.75 5.29 -9.76
N LEU A 295 -13.50 5.07 -11.06
CA LEU A 295 -12.67 3.98 -11.56
C LEU A 295 -11.41 4.56 -12.21
N ARG A 296 -10.28 3.86 -12.07
CA ARG A 296 -9.01 4.16 -12.76
C ARG A 296 -8.44 2.87 -13.35
N PRO A 297 -7.81 2.90 -14.53
CA PRO A 297 -7.02 1.77 -15.01
C PRO A 297 -5.94 1.39 -14.00
N GLY A 298 -5.91 0.13 -13.58
CA GLY A 298 -4.85 -0.40 -12.73
C GLY A 298 -3.61 -0.71 -13.57
N MET A 299 -2.42 -0.45 -13.01
CA MET A 299 -1.18 -0.95 -13.59
C MET A 299 -0.96 -2.40 -13.12
N ASN A 300 -1.85 -3.29 -13.56
CA ASN A 300 -1.84 -4.71 -13.19
C ASN A 300 -2.32 -5.59 -14.36
N VAL A 301 -2.00 -6.88 -14.30
CA VAL A 301 -2.35 -7.88 -15.30
C VAL A 301 -2.60 -9.23 -14.64
N ALA A 302 -3.62 -9.96 -15.09
CA ALA A 302 -3.84 -11.36 -14.75
C ALA A 302 -3.49 -12.24 -15.96
N TYR A 303 -2.85 -13.38 -15.71
CA TYR A 303 -2.45 -14.31 -16.76
C TYR A 303 -2.53 -15.78 -16.31
N LEU A 304 -2.73 -16.65 -17.30
CA LEU A 304 -2.55 -18.09 -17.16
C LEU A 304 -1.10 -18.41 -17.53
N ALA A 305 -0.27 -18.70 -16.53
CA ALA A 305 1.12 -19.10 -16.76
C ALA A 305 1.20 -20.60 -17.06
N PHE A 306 2.13 -20.95 -17.95
CA PHE A 306 2.42 -22.30 -18.40
C PHE A 306 3.77 -22.75 -17.87
N ASN A 307 3.87 -23.99 -17.38
CA ASN A 307 5.17 -24.61 -17.14
C ASN A 307 5.82 -25.03 -18.47
N THR A 308 6.59 -24.12 -19.07
CA THR A 308 7.25 -24.32 -20.37
C THR A 308 8.37 -25.36 -20.36
N ASN A 309 8.81 -25.83 -19.20
CA ASN A 309 9.82 -26.90 -19.07
C ASN A 309 9.18 -28.30 -19.09
N LYS A 310 7.85 -28.39 -19.02
CA LYS A 310 7.13 -29.66 -18.86
C LYS A 310 6.32 -30.03 -20.11
N ALA A 311 6.51 -31.24 -20.61
CA ALA A 311 5.69 -31.77 -21.70
C ALA A 311 4.23 -31.97 -21.24
N PRO A 312 3.22 -31.64 -22.08
CA PRO A 312 3.31 -31.15 -23.47
C PRO A 312 3.35 -29.62 -23.59
N LEU A 313 3.39 -28.87 -22.48
CA LEU A 313 3.31 -27.40 -22.46
C LEU A 313 4.61 -26.71 -22.88
N ASN A 314 5.71 -27.46 -23.02
CA ASN A 314 6.92 -27.01 -23.70
C ASN A 314 6.70 -26.72 -25.19
N ASP A 315 5.76 -27.39 -25.87
CA ASP A 315 5.40 -27.11 -27.25
C ASP A 315 4.58 -25.80 -27.37
N PRO A 316 5.06 -24.77 -28.10
CA PRO A 316 4.33 -23.52 -28.28
C PRO A 316 2.96 -23.69 -28.95
N ARG A 317 2.77 -24.73 -29.77
CA ARG A 317 1.51 -24.98 -30.49
C ARG A 317 0.41 -25.44 -29.53
N ILE A 318 0.77 -26.21 -28.49
CA ILE A 318 -0.16 -26.59 -27.43
C ILE A 318 -0.57 -25.38 -26.60
N ARG A 319 0.38 -24.49 -26.27
CA ARG A 319 0.07 -23.22 -25.59
C ARG A 319 -0.84 -22.32 -26.43
N GLN A 320 -0.62 -22.26 -27.74
CA GLN A 320 -1.48 -21.52 -28.68
C GLN A 320 -2.90 -22.11 -28.73
N ALA A 321 -3.05 -23.44 -28.81
CA ALA A 321 -4.37 -24.08 -28.78
C ALA A 321 -5.13 -23.79 -27.47
N ILE A 322 -4.43 -23.85 -26.31
CA ILE A 322 -5.01 -23.49 -25.01
C ILE A 322 -5.46 -22.01 -25.01
N ALA A 323 -4.62 -21.09 -25.50
CA ALA A 323 -4.94 -19.66 -25.54
C ALA A 323 -6.15 -19.34 -26.44
N LEU A 324 -6.24 -19.96 -27.62
CA LEU A 324 -7.40 -19.84 -28.53
C LEU A 324 -8.69 -20.43 -27.93
N SER A 325 -8.58 -21.33 -26.94
CA SER A 325 -9.73 -21.98 -26.32
C SER A 325 -10.40 -21.14 -25.22
N ILE A 326 -9.78 -20.06 -24.73
CA ILE A 326 -10.27 -19.33 -23.55
C ILE A 326 -11.17 -18.15 -23.97
N ASN A 327 -12.42 -18.13 -23.48
CA ASN A 327 -13.36 -17.06 -23.79
C ASN A 327 -13.14 -15.85 -22.88
N ASN A 328 -12.21 -14.98 -23.27
CA ASN A 328 -11.90 -13.75 -22.53
C ASN A 328 -13.13 -12.84 -22.31
N GLN A 329 -14.04 -12.73 -23.28
CA GLN A 329 -15.26 -11.91 -23.14
C GLN A 329 -16.16 -12.42 -22.00
N ARG A 330 -16.34 -13.75 -21.90
CA ARG A 330 -17.10 -14.39 -20.83
C ARG A 330 -16.44 -14.21 -19.46
N LEU A 331 -15.10 -14.24 -19.41
CA LEU A 331 -14.34 -13.91 -18.19
C LEU A 331 -14.55 -12.44 -17.78
N MET A 332 -14.43 -11.48 -18.71
CA MET A 332 -14.65 -10.05 -18.44
C MET A 332 -16.05 -9.76 -17.87
N GLN A 333 -17.08 -10.43 -18.40
CA GLN A 333 -18.45 -10.30 -17.91
C GLN A 333 -18.67 -10.97 -16.54
N SER A 334 -18.18 -12.21 -16.37
CA SER A 334 -18.54 -13.06 -15.22
C SER A 334 -17.66 -12.85 -13.98
N ILE A 335 -16.41 -12.42 -14.18
CA ILE A 335 -15.41 -12.23 -13.11
C ILE A 335 -15.21 -10.73 -12.82
N TYR A 336 -15.09 -9.92 -13.87
CA TYR A 336 -14.67 -8.53 -13.75
C TYR A 336 -15.80 -7.50 -13.83
N TYR A 337 -17.06 -7.92 -14.08
CA TYR A 337 -18.24 -7.05 -14.07
C TYR A 337 -18.08 -5.75 -14.91
N GLY A 338 -17.27 -5.83 -15.98
CA GLY A 338 -16.97 -4.69 -16.86
C GLY A 338 -15.93 -3.69 -16.35
N THR A 339 -15.13 -4.01 -15.32
CA THR A 339 -14.03 -3.14 -14.83
C THR A 339 -12.62 -3.58 -15.23
N ALA A 340 -12.50 -4.51 -16.17
CA ALA A 340 -11.24 -4.89 -16.77
C ALA A 340 -11.35 -4.86 -18.30
N GLU A 341 -10.20 -4.70 -18.96
CA GLU A 341 -10.06 -4.92 -20.39
C GLU A 341 -9.30 -6.22 -20.67
N THR A 342 -9.54 -6.82 -21.83
CA THR A 342 -8.76 -7.99 -22.23
C THR A 342 -7.35 -7.56 -22.60
N ALA A 343 -6.36 -8.09 -21.89
CA ALA A 343 -4.95 -7.81 -22.14
C ALA A 343 -4.48 -8.33 -23.51
N ALA A 344 -3.82 -7.47 -24.28
CA ALA A 344 -3.10 -7.83 -25.51
C ALA A 344 -1.58 -7.99 -25.30
N SER A 345 -1.08 -7.52 -24.14
CA SER A 345 0.32 -7.56 -23.74
C SER A 345 0.40 -7.85 -22.23
N ILE A 346 1.56 -8.27 -21.75
CA ILE A 346 1.85 -8.36 -20.31
C ILE A 346 1.90 -6.98 -19.66
N LEU A 347 2.21 -5.93 -20.43
CA LEU A 347 2.15 -4.55 -19.96
C LEU A 347 0.72 -4.01 -20.12
N PRO A 348 0.15 -3.34 -19.11
CA PRO A 348 -1.14 -2.63 -19.23
C PRO A 348 -1.04 -1.43 -20.18
N ARG A 349 -2.15 -1.00 -20.80
CA ARG A 349 -2.18 0.17 -21.71
C ARG A 349 -1.73 1.47 -21.07
N ALA A 350 -1.88 1.61 -19.75
CA ALA A 350 -1.42 2.78 -19.00
C ALA A 350 0.12 2.89 -18.95
N SER A 351 0.85 1.81 -19.24
CA SER A 351 2.30 1.82 -19.24
C SER A 351 2.83 2.63 -20.42
N TRP A 352 3.74 3.56 -20.15
CA TRP A 352 4.50 4.29 -21.18
C TRP A 352 5.23 3.37 -22.17
N ALA A 353 5.46 2.13 -21.74
CA ALA A 353 6.16 1.08 -22.45
C ALA A 353 5.29 0.19 -23.35
N TYR A 354 3.97 0.39 -23.35
CA TYR A 354 2.99 -0.45 -24.05
C TYR A 354 3.15 -0.39 -25.57
N ASP A 355 3.18 -1.55 -26.24
CA ASP A 355 3.11 -1.64 -27.70
C ASP A 355 1.66 -1.47 -28.16
N SER A 356 1.37 -0.33 -28.80
CA SER A 356 0.04 -0.02 -29.35
C SER A 356 -0.42 -0.98 -30.45
N ASN A 357 0.49 -1.76 -31.05
CA ASN A 357 0.18 -2.75 -32.08
C ASN A 357 -0.16 -4.14 -31.51
N ALA A 358 -0.03 -4.35 -30.19
CA ALA A 358 -0.33 -5.63 -29.56
C ALA A 358 -1.81 -6.02 -29.76
N THR A 359 -2.04 -7.24 -30.23
CA THR A 359 -3.38 -7.78 -30.52
C THR A 359 -3.84 -8.79 -29.47
N VAL A 360 -5.11 -8.72 -29.10
CA VAL A 360 -5.75 -9.71 -28.22
C VAL A 360 -5.87 -11.05 -28.95
N THR A 361 -5.53 -12.16 -28.28
CA THR A 361 -5.76 -13.51 -28.80
C THR A 361 -7.26 -13.75 -29.04
N GLU A 362 -7.61 -14.13 -30.26
CA GLU A 362 -8.97 -14.49 -30.67
C GLU A 362 -9.47 -15.74 -29.92
N TYR A 363 -10.74 -15.76 -29.52
CA TYR A 363 -11.41 -16.96 -29.05
C TYR A 363 -11.87 -17.81 -30.25
N ASN A 364 -11.17 -18.92 -30.50
CA ASN A 364 -11.38 -19.80 -31.64
C ASN A 364 -11.19 -21.29 -31.25
N PRO A 365 -12.18 -21.91 -30.59
CA PRO A 365 -12.08 -23.29 -30.09
C PRO A 365 -12.05 -24.33 -31.23
N ASP A 366 -12.54 -24.02 -32.43
CA ASP A 366 -12.42 -24.90 -33.60
C ASP A 366 -10.98 -25.01 -34.08
N LYS A 367 -10.28 -23.87 -34.21
CA LYS A 367 -8.86 -23.85 -34.55
C LYS A 367 -8.01 -24.51 -33.46
N ALA A 368 -8.37 -24.35 -32.19
CA ALA A 368 -7.73 -25.07 -31.09
C ALA A 368 -7.88 -26.60 -31.20
N ARG A 369 -9.10 -27.11 -31.47
CA ARG A 369 -9.33 -28.54 -31.72
C ARG A 369 -8.50 -29.06 -32.88
N GLN A 370 -8.42 -28.31 -33.98
CA GLN A 370 -7.62 -28.70 -35.14
C GLN A 370 -6.13 -28.82 -34.79
N ILE A 371 -5.56 -27.82 -34.10
CA ILE A 371 -4.15 -27.87 -33.65
C ILE A 371 -3.91 -29.06 -32.71
N LEU A 372 -4.79 -29.33 -31.75
CA LEU A 372 -4.63 -30.47 -30.83
C LEU A 372 -4.70 -31.82 -31.55
N LYS A 373 -5.58 -31.94 -32.54
CA LYS A 373 -5.71 -33.14 -33.38
C LYS A 373 -4.48 -33.38 -34.27
N ASP A 374 -3.97 -32.33 -34.92
CA ASP A 374 -2.77 -32.40 -35.76
C ASP A 374 -1.50 -32.77 -34.96
N LEU A 375 -1.52 -32.57 -33.64
CA LEU A 375 -0.47 -32.95 -32.70
C LEU A 375 -0.72 -34.31 -32.01
N GLY A 376 -1.86 -34.95 -32.25
CA GLY A 376 -2.28 -36.18 -31.58
C GLY A 376 -2.59 -36.01 -30.08
N GLN A 377 -2.87 -34.78 -29.62
CA GLN A 377 -3.06 -34.39 -28.23
C GLN A 377 -4.54 -34.15 -27.86
N GLU A 378 -5.45 -35.00 -28.35
CA GLU A 378 -6.92 -34.85 -28.19
C GLU A 378 -7.43 -35.20 -26.77
N LYS A 379 -6.58 -35.69 -25.87
CA LYS A 379 -6.95 -36.17 -24.51
C LYS A 379 -5.96 -35.73 -23.43
N LEU A 380 -5.67 -34.43 -23.37
CA LEU A 380 -4.80 -33.88 -22.33
C LEU A 380 -5.49 -33.87 -20.96
N THR A 381 -4.71 -34.10 -19.91
CA THR A 381 -5.11 -33.78 -18.53
C THR A 381 -4.05 -32.86 -17.92
N LEU A 382 -4.47 -31.68 -17.46
CA LEU A 382 -3.59 -30.63 -16.92
C LEU A 382 -4.05 -30.23 -15.51
N ARG A 383 -3.11 -29.98 -14.60
CA ARG A 383 -3.39 -29.45 -13.27
C ARG A 383 -3.22 -27.93 -13.27
N LEU A 384 -4.30 -27.23 -12.96
CA LEU A 384 -4.34 -25.78 -12.83
C LEU A 384 -4.29 -25.41 -11.35
N TRP A 385 -3.20 -24.76 -10.94
CA TRP A 385 -3.07 -24.21 -9.60
C TRP A 385 -3.71 -22.82 -9.51
N VAL A 386 -4.39 -22.56 -8.41
CA VAL A 386 -5.26 -21.39 -8.27
C VAL A 386 -5.13 -20.78 -6.87
N PRO A 387 -4.82 -19.47 -6.75
CA PRO A 387 -4.89 -18.77 -5.47
C PRO A 387 -6.30 -18.85 -4.87
N THR A 388 -6.41 -19.13 -3.57
CA THR A 388 -7.73 -19.12 -2.88
C THR A 388 -8.25 -17.71 -2.57
N VAL A 389 -7.38 -16.69 -2.61
CA VAL A 389 -7.70 -15.30 -2.23
C VAL A 389 -7.92 -14.40 -3.44
N SER A 390 -8.83 -13.43 -3.30
CA SER A 390 -9.02 -12.35 -4.28
C SER A 390 -7.75 -11.51 -4.41
N GLN A 391 -7.38 -11.17 -5.65
CA GLN A 391 -6.23 -10.33 -5.99
C GLN A 391 -6.69 -9.06 -6.73
N SER A 392 -5.88 -8.00 -6.71
CA SER A 392 -6.19 -6.74 -7.41
C SER A 392 -6.33 -6.91 -8.94
N TYR A 393 -5.62 -7.89 -9.51
CA TYR A 393 -5.71 -8.28 -10.91
C TYR A 393 -6.76 -9.39 -11.18
N ASN A 394 -7.24 -10.12 -10.17
CA ASN A 394 -8.26 -11.16 -10.35
C ASN A 394 -9.16 -11.28 -9.09
N PRO A 395 -10.41 -10.77 -9.14
CA PRO A 395 -11.30 -10.72 -7.99
C PRO A 395 -11.93 -12.07 -7.62
N SER A 396 -11.82 -13.10 -8.46
CA SER A 396 -12.33 -14.44 -8.16
C SER A 396 -11.54 -15.53 -8.91
N PRO A 397 -10.36 -15.93 -8.41
CA PRO A 397 -9.48 -16.86 -9.12
C PRO A 397 -10.10 -18.25 -9.27
N LEU A 398 -10.77 -18.78 -8.25
CA LEU A 398 -11.47 -20.07 -8.34
C LEU A 398 -12.56 -20.04 -9.42
N LYS A 399 -13.37 -18.98 -9.48
CA LYS A 399 -14.41 -18.86 -10.52
C LYS A 399 -13.81 -18.67 -11.92
N THR A 400 -12.67 -17.97 -12.02
CA THR A 400 -11.89 -17.87 -13.26
C THR A 400 -11.43 -19.25 -13.72
N ALA A 401 -10.92 -20.07 -12.81
CA ALA A 401 -10.45 -21.42 -13.10
C ALA A 401 -11.58 -22.38 -13.53
N GLU A 402 -12.77 -22.30 -12.91
CA GLU A 402 -13.96 -23.05 -13.33
C GLU A 402 -14.37 -22.71 -14.78
N LEU A 403 -14.36 -21.42 -15.14
CA LEU A 403 -14.68 -20.98 -16.50
C LEU A 403 -13.63 -21.47 -17.51
N ILE A 404 -12.34 -21.34 -17.19
CA ILE A 404 -11.23 -21.87 -18.01
C ILE A 404 -11.31 -23.40 -18.15
N GLN A 405 -11.66 -24.12 -17.08
CA GLN A 405 -11.89 -25.57 -17.12
C GLN A 405 -13.06 -25.93 -18.06
N ALA A 406 -14.17 -25.20 -18.02
CA ALA A 406 -15.32 -25.41 -18.90
C ALA A 406 -15.03 -25.05 -20.37
N ASP A 407 -14.15 -24.08 -20.62
CA ASP A 407 -13.67 -23.73 -21.96
C ASP A 407 -12.74 -24.82 -22.53
N LEU A 408 -11.75 -25.25 -21.74
CA LEU A 408 -10.78 -26.27 -22.16
C LEU A 408 -11.40 -27.67 -22.33
N ALA A 409 -12.46 -27.98 -21.58
CA ALA A 409 -13.22 -29.22 -21.77
C ALA A 409 -13.86 -29.31 -23.17
N GLN A 410 -14.26 -28.19 -23.79
CA GLN A 410 -14.85 -28.17 -25.14
C GLN A 410 -13.85 -28.52 -26.26
N VAL A 411 -12.55 -28.54 -25.96
CA VAL A 411 -11.48 -28.89 -26.91
C VAL A 411 -10.75 -30.19 -26.53
N GLY A 412 -11.29 -30.97 -25.59
CA GLY A 412 -10.73 -32.27 -25.17
C GLY A 412 -9.69 -32.20 -24.06
N ILE A 413 -9.44 -31.03 -23.46
CA ILE A 413 -8.48 -30.83 -22.38
C ILE A 413 -9.19 -30.89 -21.02
N LYS A 414 -8.91 -31.94 -20.24
CA LYS A 414 -9.40 -32.07 -18.87
C LYS A 414 -8.54 -31.26 -17.90
N VAL A 415 -9.10 -30.23 -17.28
CA VAL A 415 -8.40 -29.47 -16.23
C VAL A 415 -8.78 -29.98 -14.84
N ILE A 416 -7.78 -30.23 -13.99
CA ILE A 416 -7.93 -30.52 -12.56
C ILE A 416 -7.54 -29.25 -11.80
N ILE A 417 -8.50 -28.62 -11.14
CA ILE A 417 -8.27 -27.42 -10.33
C ILE A 417 -7.65 -27.84 -8.98
N VAL A 418 -6.55 -27.20 -8.61
CA VAL A 418 -5.85 -27.39 -7.33
C VAL A 418 -5.81 -26.02 -6.62
N PRO A 419 -6.68 -25.78 -5.64
CA PRO A 419 -6.59 -24.58 -4.80
C PRO A 419 -5.26 -24.57 -4.03
N VAL A 420 -4.62 -23.41 -3.93
CA VAL A 420 -3.36 -23.21 -3.18
C VAL A 420 -3.46 -21.95 -2.33
N GLU A 421 -3.02 -22.04 -1.08
CA GLU A 421 -3.10 -20.98 -0.09
C GLU A 421 -1.75 -20.27 0.15
N GLY A 422 -1.76 -18.93 0.14
CA GLY A 422 -0.71 -18.08 0.72
C GLY A 422 0.75 -18.46 0.39
N ARG A 423 1.61 -18.43 1.41
CA ARG A 423 3.06 -18.75 1.29
C ARG A 423 3.35 -20.17 0.78
N PHE A 424 2.40 -21.09 0.90
CA PHE A 424 2.52 -22.41 0.26
C PHE A 424 2.50 -22.30 -1.26
N GLN A 425 1.86 -21.30 -1.86
CA GLN A 425 1.85 -21.11 -3.31
C GLN A 425 3.25 -20.81 -3.85
N GLU A 426 3.99 -19.85 -3.29
CA GLU A 426 5.33 -19.50 -3.77
C GLU A 426 6.31 -20.66 -3.65
N ALA A 427 6.39 -21.30 -2.47
CA ALA A 427 7.26 -22.45 -2.24
C ALA A 427 6.95 -23.61 -3.21
N ARG A 428 5.66 -23.91 -3.44
CA ARG A 428 5.25 -25.00 -4.34
C ARG A 428 5.42 -24.61 -5.82
N LEU A 429 5.30 -23.32 -6.16
CA LEU A 429 5.60 -22.82 -7.51
C LEU A 429 7.09 -22.98 -7.83
N MET A 430 7.97 -22.74 -6.85
CA MET A 430 9.42 -23.01 -6.95
C MET A 430 9.74 -24.49 -7.15
N GLU A 431 8.91 -25.43 -6.68
CA GLU A 431 9.04 -26.85 -7.05
C GLU A 431 8.77 -27.13 -8.55
N MET A 432 8.22 -26.16 -9.29
CA MET A 432 7.84 -26.26 -10.72
C MET A 432 7.00 -27.50 -11.08
N ASN A 433 6.25 -28.05 -10.13
CA ASN A 433 5.48 -29.29 -10.32
C ASN A 433 4.12 -29.08 -11.02
N HIS A 434 3.63 -27.84 -11.07
CA HIS A 434 2.38 -27.46 -11.73
C HIS A 434 2.43 -27.63 -13.26
N ASP A 435 1.26 -27.72 -13.89
CA ASP A 435 1.17 -27.67 -15.37
C ASP A 435 0.80 -26.23 -15.78
N LEU A 436 -0.28 -25.72 -15.19
CA LEU A 436 -0.77 -24.36 -15.34
C LEU A 436 -0.90 -23.69 -13.97
N THR A 437 -0.76 -22.36 -13.90
CA THR A 437 -1.10 -21.58 -12.70
C THR A 437 -1.81 -20.29 -13.07
N LEU A 438 -2.87 -19.93 -12.34
CA LEU A 438 -3.41 -18.58 -12.38
C LEU A 438 -2.52 -17.67 -11.55
N ALA A 439 -1.98 -16.65 -12.20
CA ALA A 439 -1.08 -15.67 -11.62
C ALA A 439 -1.41 -14.28 -12.14
N GLY A 440 -0.65 -13.30 -11.69
CA GLY A 440 -0.77 -11.93 -12.11
C GLY A 440 0.27 -11.07 -11.42
N TRP A 441 0.39 -9.84 -11.90
CA TRP A 441 1.28 -8.83 -11.36
C TRP A 441 0.52 -7.54 -11.18
N ALA A 442 0.82 -6.82 -10.11
CA ALA A 442 0.43 -5.43 -9.92
C ALA A 442 1.72 -4.64 -9.68
N THR A 443 1.80 -3.43 -10.22
CA THR A 443 3.00 -2.62 -10.05
C THR A 443 3.11 -2.01 -8.66
N ASP A 444 4.34 -2.00 -8.14
CA ASP A 444 4.76 -1.07 -7.09
C ASP A 444 5.46 0.18 -7.68
N SER A 445 5.88 0.15 -8.96
CA SER A 445 6.60 1.24 -9.65
C SER A 445 6.58 1.11 -11.18
N ASN A 446 6.34 2.22 -11.89
CA ASN A 446 6.15 2.28 -13.36
C ASN A 446 7.39 1.99 -14.24
N ASP A 447 8.45 1.38 -13.69
CA ASP A 447 9.64 1.02 -14.46
C ASP A 447 9.48 -0.33 -15.19
N ARG A 448 10.17 -0.45 -16.34
CA ARG A 448 10.25 -1.67 -17.15
C ARG A 448 11.04 -2.80 -16.47
N THR A 449 12.06 -2.53 -15.65
CA THR A 449 12.93 -3.61 -15.16
C THR A 449 12.24 -4.49 -14.13
N ALA A 450 11.27 -3.95 -13.38
CA ALA A 450 10.40 -4.71 -12.49
C ALA A 450 9.65 -5.85 -13.21
N SER A 451 9.37 -5.73 -14.52
CA SER A 451 8.74 -6.81 -15.30
C SER A 451 9.70 -7.89 -15.78
N SER A 452 11.02 -7.73 -15.58
CA SER A 452 12.04 -8.70 -16.00
C SER A 452 12.62 -9.56 -14.87
N ALA A 453 12.37 -9.18 -13.61
CA ALA A 453 12.96 -9.84 -12.44
C ALA A 453 12.21 -11.10 -11.94
N ARG A 454 11.05 -11.44 -12.52
CA ARG A 454 10.20 -12.59 -12.09
C ARG A 454 9.56 -13.36 -13.25
N CYS A 455 10.31 -13.56 -14.34
CA CYS A 455 9.96 -14.45 -15.46
C CYS A 455 10.93 -15.63 -15.52
#